data_AF-A0A7S3PPD6-F1
#
_entry.id   AF-A0A7S3PPD6-F1
#
_cell.length_a   1.000
_cell.length_b   1.000
_cell.length_c   1.000
_cell.angle_alpha   90.00
_cell.angle_beta   90.00
_cell.angle_gamma   90.00
#
_symmetry.space_group_name_H-M   'P 1'
#
loop_
_entity.id
_entity.type
_entity.pdbx_description
1 polymer ?
#
loop_
_entity_poly.entity_id
_entity_poly.type
_entity_poly.pdbx_seq_one_letter_code
_entity_poly.pdbx_strand_id
1 'polypeptide(L)'
;DISELLHLVVIRQFILAMLVLLCCLKILEFIQISAVFAIPVIIIRGMMMELFSFFFIFSVFILAFGLFEYVLYSLTYSPVRSSSHSIIAAFRSSLGDIDFDGISEIDRTLGVVYSVMAAFVLVVLLLNLLIAVMNEAYDDVKETAEARWCYLQFRMIVGSEDYKQSIESDCPDTNNSKSLEHSASLIFDVDDSVRQGRRRFIPWKKSIVKPENKQ
;
A
#
# COMPACT_ATOMS: atom_id res chain seq x y z
N ASP A 1 -33.00 -16.87 27.24
CA ASP A 1 -32.45 -16.72 25.88
C ASP A 1 -32.39 -15.28 25.34
N ILE A 2 -32.26 -14.25 26.19
CA ILE A 2 -32.06 -12.85 25.73
C ILE A 2 -30.56 -12.53 25.61
N SER A 3 -29.73 -13.11 26.50
CA SER A 3 -28.26 -12.97 26.46
C SER A 3 -27.65 -13.58 25.19
N GLU A 4 -28.08 -14.79 24.82
CA GLU A 4 -27.67 -15.45 23.56
C GLU A 4 -28.05 -14.61 22.33
N LEU A 5 -29.26 -14.03 22.35
CA LEU A 5 -29.74 -13.17 21.27
C LEU A 5 -28.93 -11.87 21.18
N LEU A 6 -28.50 -11.32 22.32
CA LEU A 6 -27.62 -10.15 22.37
C LEU A 6 -26.22 -10.46 21.79
N HIS A 7 -25.59 -11.57 22.17
CA HIS A 7 -24.29 -11.97 21.63
C HIS A 7 -24.34 -12.17 20.11
N LEU A 8 -25.41 -12.79 19.61
CA LEU A 8 -25.58 -13.03 18.18
C LEU A 8 -25.78 -11.72 17.40
N VAL A 9 -26.48 -10.73 17.96
CA VAL A 9 -26.62 -9.39 17.35
C VAL A 9 -25.27 -8.66 17.28
N VAL A 10 -24.46 -8.72 18.34
CA VAL A 10 -23.14 -8.09 18.39
C VAL A 10 -22.19 -8.71 17.36
N ILE A 11 -22.13 -10.05 17.29
CA ILE A 11 -21.31 -10.75 16.30
C ILE A 11 -21.75 -10.39 14.88
N ARG A 12 -23.06 -10.33 14.61
CA ARG A 12 -23.59 -9.90 13.31
C ARG A 12 -23.14 -8.49 12.96
N GLN A 13 -23.15 -7.55 13.90
CA GLN A 13 -22.69 -6.18 13.66
C GLN A 13 -21.19 -6.14 13.30
N PHE A 14 -20.36 -6.90 14.00
CA PHE A 14 -18.93 -7.02 13.67
C PHE A 14 -18.72 -7.62 12.27
N ILE A 15 -19.46 -8.68 11.92
CA ILE A 15 -19.39 -9.29 10.58
C ILE A 15 -19.82 -8.29 9.50
N LEU A 16 -20.92 -7.56 9.71
CA LEU A 16 -21.38 -6.52 8.78
C LEU A 16 -20.34 -5.40 8.62
N ALA A 17 -19.72 -4.94 9.71
CA ALA A 17 -18.66 -3.94 9.65
C ALA A 17 -17.44 -4.43 8.84
N MET A 18 -17.02 -5.68 9.05
CA MET A 18 -15.93 -6.29 8.29
C MET A 18 -16.30 -6.47 6.81
N LEU A 19 -17.54 -6.87 6.50
CA LEU A 19 -18.01 -6.99 5.11
C LEU A 19 -18.01 -5.64 4.39
N VAL A 20 -18.46 -4.57 5.05
CA VAL A 20 -18.42 -3.20 4.49
C VAL A 20 -16.98 -2.77 4.22
N LEU A 21 -16.06 -3.02 5.17
CA LEU A 21 -14.64 -2.73 4.98
C LEU A 21 -14.04 -3.49 3.77
N LEU A 22 -14.31 -4.80 3.67
CA LEU A 22 -13.84 -5.63 2.56
C LEU A 22 -14.46 -5.19 1.23
N CYS A 23 -15.73 -4.76 1.22
CA CYS A 23 -16.37 -4.19 0.05
C CYS A 23 -15.65 -2.91 -0.42
N CYS A 24 -15.30 -2.01 0.50
CA CYS A 24 -14.49 -0.83 0.18
C CYS A 24 -13.12 -1.19 -0.39
N LEU A 25 -12.42 -2.20 0.16
CA LEU A 25 -11.14 -2.66 -0.40
C LEU A 25 -11.31 -3.27 -1.79
N LYS A 26 -12.41 -3.99 -2.06
CA LYS A 26 -12.72 -4.51 -3.40
C LYS A 26 -13.05 -3.41 -4.41
N ILE A 27 -13.67 -2.32 -3.97
CA ILE A 27 -13.88 -1.14 -4.81
C ILE A 27 -12.54 -0.53 -5.22
N LEU A 28 -11.53 -0.49 -4.33
CA LEU A 28 -10.17 -0.04 -4.70
C LEU A 28 -9.51 -0.92 -5.77
N GLU A 29 -9.80 -2.22 -5.77
CA GLU A 29 -9.35 -3.14 -6.82
C GLU A 29 -10.07 -2.88 -8.15
N PHE A 30 -11.38 -2.62 -8.12
CA PHE A 30 -12.17 -2.28 -9.30
C PHE A 30 -11.74 -0.94 -9.93
N ILE A 31 -11.33 0.04 -9.12
CA ILE A 31 -10.87 1.36 -9.58
C ILE A 31 -9.60 1.27 -10.47
N GLN A 32 -8.85 0.16 -10.41
CA GLN A 32 -7.66 -0.10 -11.24
C GLN A 32 -7.95 -0.22 -12.74
N ILE A 33 -9.23 -0.26 -13.16
CA ILE A 33 -9.60 -0.16 -14.58
C ILE A 33 -9.15 1.19 -15.16
N SER A 34 -9.14 2.25 -14.35
CA SER A 34 -8.67 3.57 -14.76
C SER A 34 -7.16 3.74 -14.59
N ALA A 35 -6.49 4.27 -15.62
CA ALA A 35 -5.03 4.42 -15.63
C ALA A 35 -4.49 5.32 -14.50
N VAL A 36 -5.25 6.34 -14.09
CA VAL A 36 -4.82 7.32 -13.08
C VAL A 36 -4.70 6.70 -11.69
N PHE A 37 -5.63 5.84 -11.31
CA PHE A 37 -5.69 5.27 -9.96
C PHE A 37 -5.02 3.90 -9.85
N ALA A 38 -4.81 3.20 -10.97
CA ALA A 38 -4.20 1.88 -10.95
C ALA A 38 -2.73 1.90 -10.51
N ILE A 39 -1.95 2.86 -11.00
CA ILE A 39 -0.51 2.95 -10.72
C ILE A 39 -0.23 3.14 -9.21
N PRO A 40 -0.86 4.11 -8.50
CA PRO A 40 -0.70 4.22 -7.05
C PRO A 40 -1.08 2.97 -6.28
N VAL A 41 -2.15 2.26 -6.68
CA VAL A 41 -2.60 1.04 -5.99
C VAL A 41 -1.60 -0.11 -6.17
N ILE A 42 -1.02 -0.25 -7.37
CA ILE A 42 0.05 -1.23 -7.64
C ILE A 42 1.28 -0.93 -6.78
N ILE A 43 1.64 0.36 -6.65
CA ILE A 43 2.78 0.79 -5.85
C ILE A 43 2.54 0.48 -4.36
N ILE A 44 1.40 0.89 -3.80
CA ILE A 44 1.03 0.59 -2.41
C ILE A 44 1.14 -0.90 -2.14
N ARG A 45 0.59 -1.74 -3.03
CA ARG A 45 0.64 -3.19 -2.89
C ARG A 45 2.07 -3.74 -2.94
N GLY A 46 2.92 -3.18 -3.79
CA GLY A 46 4.33 -3.59 -3.92
C GLY A 46 5.17 -3.25 -2.69
N MET A 47 4.91 -2.10 -2.05
CA MET A 47 5.68 -1.62 -0.89
C MET A 47 5.25 -2.26 0.44
N MET A 48 4.15 -3.02 0.48
CA MET A 48 3.63 -3.62 1.72
C MET A 48 4.64 -4.51 2.45
N MET A 49 5.53 -5.20 1.73
CA MET A 49 6.55 -6.05 2.36
C MET A 49 7.60 -5.23 3.12
N GLU A 50 8.03 -4.10 2.54
CA GLU A 50 8.97 -3.17 3.19
C GLU A 50 8.32 -2.49 4.41
N LEU A 51 7.04 -2.12 4.31
CA LEU A 51 6.24 -1.63 5.45
C LEU A 51 6.25 -2.65 6.59
N PHE A 52 5.99 -3.92 6.30
CA PHE A 52 5.91 -4.97 7.31
C PHE A 52 7.28 -5.25 7.96
N SER A 53 8.36 -5.19 7.17
CA SER A 53 9.73 -5.27 7.68
C SER A 53 10.04 -4.13 8.65
N PHE A 54 9.70 -2.89 8.28
CA PHE A 54 9.82 -1.74 9.18
C PHE A 54 8.96 -1.89 10.44
N PHE A 55 7.75 -2.41 10.32
CA PHE A 55 6.85 -2.62 11.46
C PHE A 55 7.45 -3.55 12.52
N PHE A 56 8.25 -4.54 12.13
CA PHE A 56 8.96 -5.39 13.08
C PHE A 56 9.97 -4.60 13.92
N ILE A 57 10.76 -3.74 13.27
CA ILE A 57 11.72 -2.84 13.95
C ILE A 57 10.95 -1.87 14.87
N PHE A 58 9.89 -1.26 14.35
CA PHE A 58 9.02 -0.34 15.09
C PHE A 58 8.41 -0.97 16.34
N SER A 59 7.95 -2.22 16.24
CA SER A 59 7.38 -2.99 17.36
C SER A 59 8.40 -3.20 18.48
N VAL A 60 9.66 -3.49 18.17
CA VAL A 60 10.72 -3.64 19.18
C VAL A 60 10.91 -2.35 19.97
N PHE A 61 10.94 -1.19 19.31
CA PHE A 61 11.04 0.10 19.99
C PHE A 61 9.81 0.41 20.85
N ILE A 62 8.60 0.17 20.34
CA ILE A 62 7.37 0.36 21.12
C ILE A 62 7.34 -0.54 22.35
N LEU A 63 7.71 -1.80 22.22
CA LEU A 63 7.76 -2.72 23.36
C LEU A 63 8.81 -2.27 24.37
N ALA A 64 10.00 -1.84 23.93
CA ALA A 64 11.04 -1.34 24.82
C ALA A 64 10.58 -0.10 25.60
N PHE A 65 10.02 0.91 24.92
CA PHE A 65 9.53 2.12 25.57
C PHE A 65 8.26 1.88 26.38
N GLY A 66 7.35 1.01 25.94
CA GLY A 66 6.15 0.66 26.69
C GLY A 66 6.43 -0.14 27.96
N LEU A 67 7.42 -1.04 27.94
CA LEU A 67 7.89 -1.73 29.14
C LEU A 67 8.67 -0.78 30.07
N PHE A 68 9.49 0.10 29.51
CA PHE A 68 10.16 1.15 30.28
C PHE A 68 9.15 2.05 31.00
N GLU A 69 8.13 2.52 30.28
CA GLU A 69 7.03 3.32 30.82
C GLU A 69 6.27 2.56 31.93
N TYR A 70 5.97 1.29 31.68
CA TYR A 70 5.31 0.43 32.67
C TYR A 70 6.12 0.36 33.96
N VAL A 71 7.42 0.08 33.90
CA VAL A 71 8.30 0.00 35.08
C VAL A 71 8.44 1.35 35.77
N LEU A 72 8.58 2.42 35.00
CA LEU A 72 8.73 3.78 35.50
C LEU A 72 7.54 4.24 36.35
N TYR A 73 6.32 3.91 35.92
CA TYR A 73 5.09 4.29 36.61
C TYR A 73 4.53 3.20 37.54
N SER A 74 5.05 1.97 37.48
CA SER A 74 4.63 0.86 38.33
C SER A 74 4.80 1.13 39.83
N LEU A 75 5.67 2.05 40.23
CA LEU A 75 5.94 2.37 41.63
C LEU A 75 5.10 3.54 42.16
N THR A 76 4.51 4.37 41.29
CA THR A 76 3.98 5.68 41.69
C THR A 76 2.49 5.87 41.38
N TYR A 77 1.93 5.12 40.42
CA TYR A 77 0.52 5.25 40.03
C TYR A 77 -0.27 3.96 40.27
N SER A 78 -1.60 4.11 40.37
CA SER A 78 -2.59 3.09 40.65
C SER A 78 -2.26 1.71 40.05
N PRO A 79 -2.22 0.63 40.85
CA PRO A 79 -1.74 -0.71 40.48
C PRO A 79 -2.59 -1.46 39.43
N VAL A 80 -3.48 -0.77 38.71
CA VAL A 80 -4.38 -1.31 37.68
C VAL A 80 -3.98 -0.98 36.24
N ARG A 81 -2.86 -0.27 36.00
CA ARG A 81 -2.30 -0.18 34.64
C ARG A 81 -1.75 -1.56 34.25
N SER A 82 -2.55 -2.34 33.53
CA SER A 82 -2.07 -3.55 32.85
C SER A 82 -0.88 -3.20 31.94
N SER A 83 0.06 -4.11 31.78
CA SER A 83 1.18 -3.97 30.83
C SER A 83 0.70 -3.66 29.41
N SER A 84 -0.47 -4.19 29.04
CA SER A 84 -1.15 -3.90 27.76
C SER A 84 -1.49 -2.42 27.57
N HIS A 85 -1.93 -1.73 28.63
CA HIS A 85 -2.25 -0.30 28.55
C HIS A 85 -1.01 0.55 28.31
N SER A 86 0.13 0.18 28.90
CA SER A 86 1.39 0.91 28.72
C SER A 86 1.97 0.70 27.32
N ILE A 87 1.83 -0.51 26.75
CA ILE A 87 2.23 -0.77 25.36
C ILE A 87 1.37 0.03 24.38
N ILE A 88 0.05 0.11 24.61
CA ILE A 88 -0.85 0.91 23.77
C ILE A 88 -0.52 2.41 23.89
N ALA A 89 -0.18 2.89 25.09
CA ALA A 89 0.26 4.27 25.30
C ALA A 89 1.56 4.57 24.53
N ALA A 90 2.54 3.67 24.58
CA ALA A 90 3.78 3.80 23.80
C ALA A 90 3.54 3.77 22.28
N PHE A 91 2.58 2.97 21.80
CA PHE A 91 2.17 2.98 20.39
C PHE A 91 1.49 4.29 19.98
N ARG A 92 0.66 4.88 20.84
CA ARG A 92 0.07 6.22 20.59
C ARG A 92 1.14 7.31 20.59
N SER A 93 2.06 7.23 21.55
CA SER A 93 3.21 8.13 21.65
C SER A 93 4.10 8.09 20.40
N SER A 94 4.35 6.92 19.82
CA SER A 94 5.12 6.80 18.58
C SER A 94 4.41 7.37 17.35
N LEU A 95 3.09 7.48 17.37
CA LEU A 95 2.31 8.21 16.36
C LEU A 95 2.25 9.72 16.62
N GLY A 96 2.86 10.20 17.71
CA GLY A 96 2.88 11.61 18.11
C GLY A 96 1.76 12.03 19.07
N ASP A 97 0.90 11.10 19.49
CA ASP A 97 -0.16 11.33 20.46
C ASP A 97 0.37 11.07 21.88
N ILE A 98 1.08 12.07 22.41
CA ILE A 98 1.71 12.02 23.73
C ILE A 98 0.75 12.64 24.75
N ASP A 99 0.29 11.83 25.71
CA ASP A 99 -0.54 12.27 26.82
C ASP A 99 0.30 12.95 27.91
N PHE A 100 0.46 14.27 27.82
CA PHE A 100 1.22 15.05 28.80
C PHE A 100 0.49 15.22 30.14
N ASP A 101 -0.85 15.21 30.12
CA ASP A 101 -1.66 15.45 31.33
C ASP A 101 -1.50 14.29 32.31
N GLY A 102 -1.63 13.04 31.83
CA GLY A 102 -1.45 11.85 32.66
C GLY A 102 -0.01 11.65 33.18
N ILE A 103 0.99 12.26 32.55
CA ILE A 103 2.41 12.18 32.93
C ILE A 103 2.76 13.25 33.99
N SER A 104 2.06 14.38 33.98
CA SER A 104 2.36 15.52 34.86
C SER A 104 1.95 15.33 36.33
N GLU A 105 1.04 14.38 36.62
CA GLU A 105 0.50 14.13 37.97
C GLU A 105 1.44 13.33 38.89
N ILE A 106 2.48 12.69 38.36
CA ILE A 106 3.36 11.77 39.09
C ILE A 106 4.64 12.47 39.56
N ASP A 107 5.46 12.92 38.60
CA ASP A 107 6.63 13.76 38.80
C ASP A 107 6.87 14.56 37.53
N ARG A 108 6.72 15.87 37.64
CA ARG A 108 6.82 16.80 36.51
C ARG A 108 8.19 16.75 35.85
N THR A 109 9.26 16.43 36.58
CA THR A 109 10.61 16.46 36.02
C THR A 109 10.90 15.21 35.21
N LEU A 110 10.69 14.04 35.81
CA LEU A 110 11.01 12.76 35.20
C LEU A 110 10.08 12.45 34.02
N GLY A 111 8.80 12.79 34.15
CA GLY A 111 7.80 12.67 33.09
C GLY A 111 8.14 13.51 31.86
N VAL A 112 8.50 14.79 32.04
CA VAL A 112 8.88 15.68 30.92
C VAL A 112 10.15 15.18 30.22
N VAL A 113 11.16 14.73 30.96
CA VAL A 113 12.39 14.18 30.37
C VAL A 113 12.08 12.94 29.53
N TYR A 114 11.26 12.02 30.06
CA TYR A 114 10.82 10.85 29.30
C TYR A 114 10.02 11.24 28.05
N SER A 115 9.03 12.13 28.17
CA SER A 115 8.21 12.57 27.03
C SER A 115 9.04 13.23 25.93
N VAL A 116 10.04 14.05 26.27
CA VAL A 116 10.94 14.68 25.29
C VAL A 116 11.81 13.63 24.60
N MET A 117 12.39 12.67 25.36
CA MET A 117 13.18 11.59 24.77
C MET A 117 12.33 10.67 23.89
N ALA A 118 11.11 10.34 24.32
CA ALA A 118 10.16 9.56 23.53
C ALA A 118 9.73 10.30 22.26
N ALA A 119 9.45 11.60 22.33
CA ALA A 119 9.14 12.41 21.15
C ALA A 119 10.31 12.42 20.15
N PHE A 120 11.55 12.57 20.63
CA PHE A 120 12.70 12.57 19.74
C PHE A 120 12.94 11.19 19.09
N VAL A 121 12.91 10.11 19.88
CA VAL A 121 13.21 8.77 19.38
C VAL A 121 12.03 8.16 18.64
N LEU A 122 10.85 8.06 19.27
CA LEU A 122 9.70 7.36 18.70
C LEU A 122 8.98 8.13 17.61
N VAL A 123 8.97 9.47 17.68
CA VAL A 123 8.30 10.29 16.68
C VAL A 123 9.31 10.76 15.66
N VAL A 124 10.27 11.60 16.04
CA VAL A 124 11.17 12.24 15.06
C VAL A 124 12.06 11.22 14.35
N LEU A 125 12.78 10.37 15.10
CA LEU A 125 13.72 9.43 14.48
C LEU A 125 12.97 8.33 13.72
N LEU A 126 12.03 7.61 14.36
CA LEU A 126 11.34 6.49 13.71
C LEU A 126 10.47 6.94 12.52
N LEU A 127 9.74 8.06 12.59
CA LEU A 127 8.95 8.51 11.44
C LEU A 127 9.84 8.94 10.27
N ASN A 128 10.94 9.65 10.55
CA ASN A 128 11.87 10.04 9.49
C ASN A 128 12.53 8.81 8.85
N LEU A 129 12.83 7.78 9.65
CA LEU A 129 13.33 6.50 9.13
C LEU A 129 12.28 5.77 8.29
N LEU A 130 11.01 5.73 8.75
CA LEU A 130 9.91 5.15 7.98
C LEU A 130 9.77 5.84 6.62
N ILE A 131 9.78 7.18 6.62
CA ILE A 131 9.67 7.98 5.39
C ILE A 131 10.84 7.67 4.45
N ALA A 132 12.06 7.55 4.99
CA ALA A 132 13.24 7.23 4.18
C ALA A 132 13.11 5.86 3.50
N VAL A 133 12.77 4.81 4.26
CA VAL A 133 12.56 3.45 3.73
C VAL A 133 11.40 3.42 2.73
N MET A 134 10.33 4.15 3.01
CA MET A 134 9.19 4.25 2.10
C MET A 134 9.53 4.95 0.80
N ASN A 135 10.33 6.02 0.83
CA ASN A 135 10.74 6.70 -0.38
C ASN A 135 11.60 5.79 -1.28
N GLU A 136 12.53 5.05 -0.68
CA GLU A 136 13.36 4.08 -1.42
C GLU A 136 12.50 2.96 -2.04
N ALA A 137 11.59 2.37 -1.27
CA ALA A 137 10.67 1.34 -1.75
C ALA A 137 9.68 1.88 -2.81
N TYR A 138 9.26 3.13 -2.69
CA TYR A 138 8.39 3.79 -3.65
C TYR A 138 9.07 3.92 -5.01
N ASP A 139 10.31 4.39 -5.03
CA ASP A 139 11.06 4.58 -6.27
C ASP A 139 11.36 3.24 -6.97
N ASP A 140 11.73 2.19 -6.22
CA ASP A 140 11.96 0.84 -6.76
C ASP A 140 10.68 0.25 -7.39
N VAL A 141 9.56 0.29 -6.66
CA VAL A 141 8.31 -0.28 -7.17
C VAL A 141 7.73 0.55 -8.32
N LYS A 142 7.90 1.86 -8.30
CA LYS A 142 7.41 2.77 -9.34
C LYS A 142 8.00 2.45 -10.71
N GLU A 143 9.28 2.09 -10.80
CA GLU A 143 9.92 1.71 -12.06
C GLU A 143 9.22 0.51 -12.71
N THR A 144 8.78 -0.46 -11.91
CA THR A 144 8.11 -1.67 -12.40
C THR A 144 6.59 -1.53 -12.51
N ALA A 145 6.00 -0.47 -11.94
CA ALA A 145 4.55 -0.31 -11.83
C ALA A 145 3.87 -0.13 -13.19
N GLU A 146 4.46 0.62 -14.12
CA GLU A 146 3.91 0.84 -15.47
C GLU A 146 3.86 -0.46 -16.28
N ALA A 147 4.93 -1.25 -16.24
CA ALA A 147 4.98 -2.55 -16.90
C ALA A 147 3.96 -3.53 -16.29
N ARG A 148 3.83 -3.56 -14.96
CA ARG A 148 2.81 -4.35 -14.26
C ARG A 148 1.40 -3.94 -14.64
N TRP A 149 1.13 -2.64 -14.78
CA TRP A 149 -0.16 -2.14 -15.23
C TRP A 149 -0.50 -2.62 -16.65
N CYS A 150 0.44 -2.52 -17.61
CA CYS A 150 0.24 -3.03 -18.96
C CYS A 150 -0.06 -4.54 -18.98
N TYR A 151 0.66 -5.33 -18.17
CA TYR A 151 0.40 -6.76 -18.03
C TYR A 151 -0.99 -7.05 -17.42
N LEU A 152 -1.41 -6.27 -16.41
CA LEU A 152 -2.73 -6.40 -15.81
C LEU A 152 -3.85 -6.11 -16.84
N GLN A 153 -3.69 -5.08 -17.67
CA GLN A 153 -4.63 -4.77 -18.75
C GLN A 153 -4.70 -5.90 -19.78
N PHE A 154 -3.55 -6.43 -20.22
CA PHE A 154 -3.51 -7.58 -21.11
C PHE A 154 -4.24 -8.79 -20.52
N ARG A 155 -4.01 -9.10 -19.24
CA ARG A 155 -4.68 -10.21 -18.55
C ARG A 155 -6.20 -10.00 -18.44
N MET A 156 -6.65 -8.77 -18.24
CA MET A 156 -8.09 -8.46 -18.21
C MET A 156 -8.74 -8.67 -19.59
N ILE A 157 -8.03 -8.32 -20.68
CA ILE A 157 -8.50 -8.53 -22.05
C ILE A 157 -8.54 -10.03 -22.38
N VAL A 158 -7.42 -10.75 -22.19
CA VAL A 158 -7.35 -12.20 -22.51
C VAL A 158 -8.31 -13.02 -21.65
N GLY A 159 -8.41 -12.71 -20.34
CA GLY A 159 -9.36 -13.40 -19.47
C GLY A 159 -10.83 -13.19 -19.90
N SER A 160 -11.14 -12.09 -20.59
CA SER A 160 -12.47 -11.86 -21.15
C SER A 160 -12.72 -12.66 -22.44
N GLU A 161 -11.68 -12.98 -23.20
CA GLU A 161 -11.74 -13.84 -24.40
C GLU A 161 -11.91 -15.31 -24.02
N ASP A 162 -11.16 -15.79 -23.03
CA ASP A 162 -11.30 -17.16 -22.50
C ASP A 162 -12.71 -17.40 -21.92
N TYR A 163 -13.27 -16.40 -21.22
CA TYR A 163 -14.65 -16.46 -20.73
C TYR A 163 -15.66 -16.52 -21.88
N LYS A 164 -15.50 -15.69 -22.93
CA LYS A 164 -16.35 -15.74 -24.12
C LYS A 164 -16.29 -17.09 -24.82
N GLN A 165 -15.10 -17.67 -24.95
CA GLN A 165 -14.91 -18.96 -25.63
C GLN A 165 -15.50 -20.13 -24.83
N SER A 166 -15.48 -20.05 -23.50
CA SER A 166 -16.18 -21.02 -22.64
C SER A 166 -17.71 -20.96 -22.78
N ILE A 167 -18.28 -19.75 -22.91
CA ILE A 167 -19.73 -19.55 -23.14
C ILE A 167 -20.14 -20.03 -24.54
N GLU A 168 -19.35 -19.72 -25.57
CA GLU A 168 -19.59 -20.16 -26.95
C GLU A 168 -19.48 -21.69 -27.10
N SER A 169 -18.67 -22.35 -26.27
CA SER A 169 -18.54 -23.82 -26.27
C SER A 169 -19.71 -24.57 -25.60
N ASP A 170 -20.53 -23.89 -24.79
CA ASP A 170 -21.67 -24.48 -24.06
C ASP A 170 -23.00 -24.33 -24.83
N CYS A 171 -23.00 -23.70 -26.01
CA CYS A 171 -24.16 -23.63 -26.91
C CYS A 171 -23.79 -24.12 -28.32
N PRO A 172 -24.41 -25.19 -28.86
CA PRO A 172 -24.12 -25.63 -30.20
C PRO A 172 -24.83 -24.75 -31.25
N ASP A 173 -23.99 -24.26 -32.17
CA ASP A 173 -24.25 -23.75 -33.53
C ASP A 173 -24.91 -22.37 -33.72
N THR A 174 -24.17 -21.44 -34.33
CA THR A 174 -24.59 -20.77 -35.58
C THR A 174 -23.35 -20.33 -36.41
N ASN A 175 -23.15 -21.04 -37.53
CA ASN A 175 -22.33 -20.76 -38.69
C ASN A 175 -21.94 -19.28 -39.02
N ASN A 176 -20.93 -18.69 -38.37
CA ASN A 176 -20.24 -17.52 -38.97
C ASN A 176 -18.78 -17.29 -38.53
N SER A 177 -18.08 -18.36 -38.15
CA SER A 177 -16.66 -18.34 -37.73
C SER A 177 -15.66 -17.85 -38.79
N LYS A 178 -16.08 -17.57 -40.03
CA LYS A 178 -15.19 -17.11 -41.12
C LYS A 178 -15.09 -15.59 -41.30
N SER A 179 -15.98 -14.80 -40.68
CA SER A 179 -15.99 -13.34 -40.87
C SER A 179 -15.16 -12.58 -39.82
N LEU A 180 -15.02 -13.15 -38.61
CA LEU A 180 -14.30 -12.52 -37.49
C LEU A 180 -12.78 -12.73 -37.55
N GLU A 181 -12.30 -13.87 -38.05
CA GLU A 181 -10.85 -14.08 -38.25
C GLU A 181 -10.26 -13.10 -39.29
N HIS A 182 -11.05 -12.72 -40.30
CA HIS A 182 -10.64 -11.77 -41.33
C HIS A 182 -10.59 -10.31 -40.83
N SER A 183 -11.29 -10.01 -39.73
CA SER A 183 -11.27 -8.69 -39.09
C SER A 183 -10.13 -8.58 -38.08
N ALA A 184 -9.79 -9.69 -37.39
CA ALA A 184 -8.65 -9.75 -36.47
C ALA A 184 -7.30 -9.69 -37.20
N SER A 185 -7.17 -10.31 -38.38
CA SER A 185 -5.97 -10.20 -39.21
C SER A 185 -5.73 -8.77 -39.72
N LEU A 186 -6.80 -8.05 -40.08
CA LEU A 186 -6.72 -6.65 -40.53
C LEU A 186 -6.29 -5.68 -39.41
N ILE A 187 -6.64 -5.94 -38.15
CA ILE A 187 -6.19 -5.12 -37.02
C ILE A 187 -4.69 -5.36 -36.73
N PHE A 188 -4.20 -6.59 -36.90
CA PHE A 188 -2.78 -6.91 -36.71
C PHE A 188 -1.88 -6.28 -37.80
N ASP A 189 -2.34 -6.21 -39.05
CA ASP A 189 -1.63 -5.54 -40.16
C ASP A 189 -1.55 -4.00 -40.00
N VAL A 190 -2.54 -3.39 -39.33
CA VAL A 190 -2.52 -1.95 -39.05
C VAL A 190 -1.51 -1.60 -37.93
N ASP A 191 -1.30 -2.47 -36.92
CA ASP A 191 -0.28 -2.21 -35.88
C ASP A 191 1.15 -2.33 -36.42
N ASP A 192 1.40 -3.27 -37.34
CA ASP A 192 2.75 -3.46 -37.92
C ASP A 192 3.16 -2.30 -38.85
N SER A 193 2.20 -1.70 -39.56
CA SER A 193 2.43 -0.51 -40.38
C SER A 193 2.66 0.76 -39.54
N VAL A 194 2.03 0.90 -38.37
CA VAL A 194 2.32 1.98 -37.39
C VAL A 194 3.69 1.77 -36.72
N ARG A 195 4.08 0.53 -36.39
CA ARG A 195 5.44 0.21 -35.87
C ARG A 195 6.54 0.42 -36.91
N GLN A 196 6.31 0.12 -38.18
CA GLN A 196 7.25 0.43 -39.27
C GLN A 196 7.35 1.93 -39.57
N GLY A 197 6.28 2.70 -39.37
CA GLY A 197 6.29 4.17 -39.42
C GLY A 197 7.13 4.80 -38.30
N ARG A 198 7.02 4.29 -37.07
CA ARG A 198 7.76 4.81 -35.90
C ARG A 198 9.26 4.46 -35.91
N ARG A 199 9.65 3.34 -36.52
CA ARG A 199 11.08 2.97 -36.70
C ARG A 199 11.83 3.83 -37.72
N ARG A 200 11.14 4.61 -38.56
CA ARG A 200 11.76 5.54 -39.52
C ARG A 200 12.14 6.90 -38.93
N PHE A 201 11.68 7.22 -37.71
CA PHE A 201 11.89 8.50 -37.04
C PHE A 201 12.58 8.33 -35.68
N ILE A 202 13.75 7.69 -35.67
CA ILE A 202 14.74 7.90 -34.60
C ILE A 202 16.14 7.92 -35.24
N PRO A 203 16.73 9.10 -35.53
CA PRO A 203 18.17 9.20 -35.67
C PRO A 203 18.77 9.49 -34.28
N TRP A 204 19.57 8.55 -33.77
CA TRP A 204 20.47 8.80 -32.65
C TRP A 204 21.69 9.64 -33.10
N LYS A 205 22.09 10.57 -32.23
CA LYS A 205 23.38 11.30 -32.13
C LYS A 205 23.72 12.43 -33.13
N LYS A 206 23.87 13.62 -32.56
CA LYS A 206 25.01 14.54 -32.77
C LYS A 206 25.50 15.01 -31.39
N SER A 207 26.57 14.46 -30.82
CA SER A 207 27.94 14.99 -30.95
C SER A 207 28.01 16.52 -31.01
N ILE A 208 28.06 17.17 -29.84
CA ILE A 208 28.58 18.54 -29.74
C ILE A 208 30.09 18.43 -29.52
N VAL A 209 30.81 18.38 -30.63
CA VAL A 209 32.23 18.74 -30.70
C VAL A 209 32.27 20.27 -30.75
N LYS A 210 32.95 20.89 -29.78
CA LYS A 210 33.27 22.32 -29.76
C LYS A 210 34.46 22.56 -30.71
N PRO A 211 34.39 23.46 -31.69
CA PRO A 211 35.57 23.81 -32.48
C PRO A 211 36.48 24.77 -31.71
N GLU A 212 37.77 24.41 -31.75
CA GLU A 212 38.93 25.22 -31.38
C GLU A 212 39.31 26.16 -32.54
N ASN A 213 39.53 27.46 -32.25
CA ASN A 213 40.62 28.33 -32.74
C ASN A 213 40.24 29.80 -32.48
N LYS A 214 40.95 30.52 -31.61
CA LYS A 214 42.17 31.30 -31.90
C LYS A 214 41.95 32.41 -32.93
N GLN A 215 41.66 33.61 -32.41
CA GLN A 215 42.53 34.79 -32.51
C GLN A 215 42.33 35.66 -31.28
#